data_AF-A0A3D5VCZ5-F1
#
_entry.id   AF-A0A3D5VCZ5-F1
#
_cell.length_a   1.000
_cell.length_b   1.000
_cell.length_c   1.000
_cell.angle_alpha   90.00
_cell.angle_beta   90.00
_cell.angle_gamma   90.00
#
_symmetry.space_group_name_H-M   'P 1'
#
loop_
_entity.id
_entity.type
_entity.pdbx_description
1 polymer ?
#
loop_
_entity_poly.entity_id
_entity_poly.type
_entity_poly.pdbx_seq_one_letter_code
_entity_poly.pdbx_strand_id
1 'polypeptide(L)'
;MAKEIKLEPSRTLMEFRLLPGLTTGEHNPKDISLRTPLVYSADNNKKYYLNIPLVSAAMQSVSGAQMGIELARLGGAAFIFCSQTPAQQAEMISKIKHHKAGFVIPQTVHPDMLIEEMYKLRKKTGYSTFPVVDNQNVFMGLISKWDYDISLHSQATVGQRMIPKQLVEVGYNITNLKEANNILLESHKSVLPILDDQGKLISIVFRKDITDQLENPLEVHDEKKRLLAVAAINTHDYEQRVPALVAAEVDVIAIDSSDGHTEYQKTTLQWMHQNYPQIPVIAGNIITRAGFRFLVEAGAAAGKVGMGGGPICITPEHK
;
A
#
# COMPACT_ATOMS: atom_id res chain seq x y z
N MET A 1 17.11 21.89 35.23
CA MET A 1 16.26 21.80 36.45
C MET A 1 15.04 20.98 36.11
N ALA A 2 14.67 19.98 36.92
CA ALA A 2 13.46 19.20 36.71
C ALA A 2 12.23 20.09 36.93
N LYS A 3 11.28 20.07 35.98
CA LYS A 3 10.08 20.93 36.02
C LYS A 3 8.96 20.37 36.88
N GLU A 4 8.91 19.05 37.04
CA GLU A 4 7.88 18.31 37.79
C GLU A 4 8.42 16.92 38.14
N ILE A 5 8.11 16.43 39.35
CA ILE A 5 8.36 15.03 39.76
C ILE A 5 7.00 14.39 40.02
N LYS A 6 6.72 13.29 39.32
CA LYS A 6 5.51 12.50 39.55
C LYS A 6 5.80 11.43 40.59
N LEU A 7 5.02 11.45 41.67
CA LEU A 7 5.17 10.50 42.78
C LEU A 7 4.50 9.16 42.49
N GLU A 8 3.49 9.15 41.62
CA GLU A 8 2.88 7.91 41.15
C GLU A 8 3.81 7.22 40.13
N PRO A 9 4.16 5.94 40.33
CA PRO A 9 5.00 5.22 39.39
C PRO A 9 4.23 4.93 38.10
N SER A 10 4.95 4.92 36.97
CA SER A 10 4.41 4.41 35.70
C SER A 10 4.03 2.93 35.83
N ARG A 11 3.01 2.52 35.07
CA ARG A 11 2.50 1.14 35.06
C ARG A 11 2.62 0.52 33.66
N THR A 12 2.73 -0.80 33.61
CA THR A 12 2.87 -1.60 32.39
C THR A 12 1.73 -2.62 32.26
N LEU A 13 1.59 -3.25 31.09
CA LEU A 13 0.47 -4.15 30.79
C LEU A 13 0.36 -5.34 31.74
N MET A 14 1.50 -5.89 32.20
CA MET A 14 1.52 -7.09 33.05
C MET A 14 0.98 -6.86 34.45
N GLU A 15 0.86 -5.61 34.89
CA GLU A 15 0.35 -5.22 36.21
C GLU A 15 -1.18 -5.28 36.30
N PHE A 16 -1.89 -5.44 35.17
CA PHE A 16 -3.36 -5.37 35.12
C PHE A 16 -4.02 -6.65 34.58
N ARG A 17 -5.34 -6.74 34.82
CA ARG A 17 -6.26 -7.73 34.25
C ARG A 17 -7.54 -7.03 33.80
N LEU A 18 -8.15 -7.54 32.72
CA LEU A 18 -9.49 -7.09 32.29
C LEU A 18 -10.54 -7.78 33.16
N LEU A 19 -11.43 -7.00 33.77
CA LEU A 19 -12.57 -7.53 34.50
C LEU A 19 -13.71 -7.82 33.50
N PRO A 20 -14.25 -9.06 33.45
CA PRO A 20 -15.34 -9.38 32.53
C PRO A 20 -16.60 -8.56 32.82
N GLY A 21 -17.29 -8.13 31.75
CA GLY A 21 -18.63 -7.55 31.81
C GLY A 21 -19.71 -8.59 31.48
N LEU A 22 -20.98 -8.16 31.47
CA LEU A 22 -22.11 -9.00 31.02
C LEU A 22 -22.09 -9.14 29.50
N THR A 23 -21.95 -10.36 28.99
CA THR A 23 -22.19 -10.70 27.58
C THR A 23 -23.62 -11.22 27.43
N THR A 24 -24.48 -10.54 26.68
CA THR A 24 -25.85 -10.98 26.41
C THR A 24 -25.89 -12.00 25.26
N GLY A 25 -27.00 -12.74 25.11
CA GLY A 25 -27.17 -13.71 24.03
C GLY A 25 -27.20 -13.12 22.61
N GLU A 26 -27.29 -11.79 22.48
CA GLU A 26 -27.23 -11.07 21.21
C GLU A 26 -25.80 -10.84 20.70
N HIS A 27 -24.78 -11.06 21.54
CA HIS A 27 -23.38 -10.77 21.21
C HIS A 27 -22.60 -12.06 20.91
N ASN A 28 -22.20 -12.25 19.65
CA ASN A 28 -21.28 -13.29 19.26
C ASN A 28 -19.88 -12.70 19.00
N PRO A 29 -18.77 -13.38 19.34
CA PRO A 29 -17.43 -12.97 18.95
C PRO A 29 -17.27 -12.68 17.45
N LYS A 30 -18.02 -13.36 16.58
CA LYS A 30 -18.00 -13.15 15.12
C LYS A 30 -18.59 -11.80 14.70
N ASP A 31 -19.44 -11.20 15.54
CA ASP A 31 -20.13 -9.94 15.26
C ASP A 31 -19.35 -8.72 15.81
N ILE A 32 -18.24 -8.96 16.52
CA ILE A 32 -17.39 -7.90 17.06
C ILE A 32 -16.64 -7.23 15.92
N SER A 33 -16.89 -5.92 15.73
CA SER A 33 -16.12 -5.13 14.79
C SER A 33 -14.76 -4.75 15.38
N LEU A 34 -13.70 -5.11 14.66
CA LEU A 34 -12.32 -4.70 14.96
C LEU A 34 -11.91 -3.42 14.18
N ARG A 35 -12.86 -2.82 13.45
CA ARG A 35 -12.58 -1.67 12.60
C ARG A 35 -12.20 -0.46 13.44
N THR A 36 -11.08 0.17 13.11
CA THR A 36 -10.52 1.30 13.89
C THR A 36 -10.01 2.41 12.96
N PRO A 37 -10.16 3.69 13.31
CA PRO A 37 -9.56 4.78 12.53
C PRO A 37 -8.03 4.80 12.73
N LEU A 38 -7.29 4.96 11.62
CA LEU A 38 -5.84 5.14 11.66
C LEU A 38 -5.47 6.62 11.87
N VAL A 39 -6.16 7.52 11.16
CA VAL A 39 -5.93 8.97 11.20
C VAL A 39 -7.25 9.74 11.09
N TYR A 40 -7.28 10.93 11.69
CA TYR A 40 -8.39 11.88 11.59
C TYR A 40 -7.99 13.04 10.67
N SER A 41 -8.89 13.50 9.81
CA SER A 41 -8.74 14.78 9.12
C SER A 41 -9.22 15.93 10.01
N ALA A 42 -8.79 17.16 9.71
CA ALA A 42 -9.09 18.36 10.51
C ALA A 42 -10.60 18.70 10.57
N ASP A 43 -11.37 18.28 9.58
CA ASP A 43 -12.84 18.39 9.51
C ASP A 43 -13.57 17.19 10.13
N ASN A 44 -12.84 16.27 10.78
CA ASN A 44 -13.34 15.04 11.38
C ASN A 44 -13.97 14.04 10.38
N ASN A 45 -13.79 14.25 9.07
CA ASN A 45 -14.10 13.30 8.01
C ASN A 45 -12.99 12.25 7.88
N LYS A 46 -12.89 11.38 8.91
CA LYS A 46 -11.94 10.26 9.06
C LYS A 46 -11.45 9.71 7.70
N LYS A 47 -10.15 9.88 7.44
CA LYS A 47 -9.57 9.67 6.11
C LYS A 47 -9.19 8.22 5.82
N TYR A 48 -8.65 7.51 6.81
CA TYR A 48 -8.27 6.10 6.65
C TYR A 48 -8.62 5.26 7.87
N TYR A 49 -9.09 4.05 7.60
CA TYR A 49 -9.47 3.04 8.59
C TYR A 49 -8.71 1.76 8.37
N LEU A 50 -8.50 1.03 9.46
CA LEU A 50 -8.08 -0.36 9.45
C LEU A 50 -9.28 -1.25 9.79
N ASN A 51 -9.33 -2.43 9.18
CA ASN A 51 -10.34 -3.44 9.51
C ASN A 51 -9.89 -4.35 10.66
N ILE A 52 -8.58 -4.37 10.96
CA ILE A 52 -8.01 -4.92 12.19
C ILE A 52 -7.08 -3.88 12.84
N PRO A 53 -6.99 -3.80 14.18
CA PRO A 53 -6.20 -2.78 14.88
C PRO A 53 -4.72 -3.16 14.95
N LEU A 54 -4.14 -3.64 13.85
CA LEU A 54 -2.75 -4.08 13.76
C LEU A 54 -1.97 -3.24 12.76
N VAL A 55 -0.80 -2.77 13.20
CA VAL A 55 0.18 -2.09 12.36
C VAL A 55 1.56 -2.69 12.59
N SER A 56 2.39 -2.74 11.55
CA SER A 56 3.79 -3.18 11.69
C SER A 56 4.73 -2.01 11.92
N ALA A 57 5.77 -2.24 12.72
CA ALA A 57 6.75 -1.22 13.09
C ALA A 57 7.58 -0.75 11.90
N ALA A 58 7.99 0.54 11.91
CA ALA A 58 8.82 1.17 10.88
C ALA A 58 10.29 0.73 10.91
N MET A 59 10.54 -0.57 10.78
CA MET A 59 11.86 -1.18 10.95
C MET A 59 12.28 -1.95 9.70
N GLN A 60 13.57 -1.90 9.36
CA GLN A 60 14.18 -2.61 8.23
C GLN A 60 13.91 -4.12 8.27
N SER A 61 13.95 -4.71 9.47
CA SER A 61 13.73 -6.13 9.70
C SER A 61 12.25 -6.55 9.71
N VAL A 62 11.32 -5.60 9.58
CA VAL A 62 9.87 -5.85 9.73
C VAL A 62 9.09 -5.43 8.49
N SER A 63 9.21 -4.17 8.05
CA SER A 63 8.22 -3.55 7.15
C SER A 63 8.78 -3.18 5.77
N GLY A 64 9.00 -4.20 4.93
CA GLY A 64 9.24 -4.01 3.49
C GLY A 64 7.95 -4.04 2.66
N ALA A 65 8.07 -3.94 1.34
CA ALA A 65 6.92 -3.94 0.41
C ALA A 65 6.01 -5.16 0.58
N GLN A 66 6.57 -6.37 0.75
CA GLN A 66 5.78 -7.59 0.95
C GLN A 66 4.94 -7.52 2.23
N MET A 67 5.53 -7.08 3.35
CA MET A 67 4.79 -6.89 4.60
C MET A 67 3.68 -5.86 4.43
N GLY A 68 3.94 -4.77 3.70
CA GLY A 68 2.91 -3.76 3.38
C GLY A 68 1.75 -4.33 2.60
N ILE A 69 2.02 -5.14 1.58
CA ILE A 69 0.98 -5.82 0.80
C ILE A 69 0.18 -6.78 1.68
N GLU A 70 0.83 -7.72 2.35
CA GLU A 70 0.13 -8.76 3.11
C GLU A 70 -0.65 -8.20 4.29
N LEU A 71 -0.07 -7.25 5.04
CA LEU A 71 -0.76 -6.67 6.18
C LEU A 71 -1.96 -5.82 5.74
N ALA A 72 -1.85 -5.10 4.63
CA ALA A 72 -2.99 -4.38 4.06
C ALA A 72 -4.09 -5.31 3.57
N ARG A 73 -3.75 -6.47 2.98
CA ARG A 73 -4.71 -7.52 2.59
C ARG A 73 -5.44 -8.12 3.80
N LEU A 74 -4.74 -8.29 4.92
CA LEU A 74 -5.34 -8.76 6.17
C LEU A 74 -6.10 -7.67 6.96
N GLY A 75 -6.04 -6.42 6.49
CA GLY A 75 -6.81 -5.29 7.02
C GLY A 75 -6.08 -4.39 8.01
N GLY A 76 -4.77 -4.57 8.18
CA GLY A 76 -3.89 -3.71 8.95
C GLY A 76 -3.10 -2.74 8.06
N ALA A 77 -2.02 -2.14 8.59
CA ALA A 77 -1.13 -1.30 7.78
C ALA A 77 0.34 -1.44 8.18
N ALA A 78 1.23 -1.55 7.19
CA ALA A 78 2.67 -1.52 7.44
C ALA A 78 3.23 -0.12 7.31
N PHE A 79 4.10 0.26 8.24
CA PHE A 79 4.83 1.52 8.19
C PHE A 79 6.17 1.26 7.50
N ILE A 80 6.30 1.65 6.24
CA ILE A 80 7.52 1.38 5.46
C ILE A 80 8.68 2.22 6.01
N PHE A 81 9.75 1.56 6.46
CA PHE A 81 10.88 2.20 7.14
C PHE A 81 11.62 3.22 6.27
N CYS A 82 12.22 4.22 6.91
CA CYS A 82 12.90 5.34 6.22
C CYS A 82 14.43 5.23 6.19
N SER A 83 15.05 4.25 6.84
CA SER A 83 16.50 4.00 6.82
C SER A 83 16.96 3.36 5.50
N GLN A 84 16.70 4.07 4.42
CA GLN A 84 17.02 3.79 3.03
C GLN A 84 16.91 5.09 2.22
N THR A 85 17.35 5.07 0.96
CA THR A 85 17.20 6.25 0.10
C THR A 85 15.72 6.58 -0.14
N PRO A 86 15.36 7.86 -0.35
CA PRO A 86 14.00 8.26 -0.76
C PRO A 86 13.45 7.45 -1.95
N ALA A 87 14.28 7.21 -2.97
CA ALA A 87 13.88 6.49 -4.16
C ALA A 87 13.52 5.02 -3.87
N GLN A 88 14.32 4.31 -3.06
CA GLN A 88 14.03 2.93 -2.69
C GLN A 88 12.74 2.82 -1.85
N GLN A 89 12.52 3.76 -0.93
CA GLN A 89 11.28 3.79 -0.15
C GLN A 89 10.07 4.05 -1.04
N ALA A 90 10.17 5.00 -1.97
CA ALA A 90 9.12 5.29 -2.96
C ALA A 90 8.83 4.08 -3.86
N GLU A 91 9.85 3.30 -4.25
CA GLU A 91 9.67 2.05 -4.98
C GLU A 91 8.86 1.01 -4.17
N MET A 92 9.11 0.90 -2.86
CA MET A 92 8.33 0.02 -1.98
C MET A 92 6.87 0.47 -1.86
N ILE A 93 6.62 1.78 -1.74
CA ILE A 93 5.26 2.33 -1.74
C ILE A 93 4.57 2.05 -3.08
N SER A 94 5.25 2.31 -4.19
CA SER A 94 4.72 2.03 -5.53
C SER A 94 4.34 0.56 -5.70
N LYS A 95 5.16 -0.38 -5.22
CA LYS A 95 4.85 -1.82 -5.22
C LYS A 95 3.57 -2.15 -4.46
N ILE A 96 3.31 -1.50 -3.32
CA ILE A 96 2.08 -1.70 -2.53
C ILE A 96 0.88 -1.13 -3.31
N LYS A 97 0.97 0.11 -3.77
CA LYS A 97 -0.13 0.80 -4.48
C LYS A 97 -0.51 0.12 -5.79
N HIS A 98 0.45 -0.47 -6.49
CA HIS A 98 0.23 -1.14 -7.77
C HIS A 98 0.07 -2.67 -7.66
N HIS A 99 -0.08 -3.22 -6.46
CA HIS A 99 -0.30 -4.65 -6.27
C HIS A 99 -1.61 -5.13 -6.93
N LYS A 100 -2.67 -4.32 -6.86
CA LYS A 100 -3.97 -4.51 -7.51
C LYS A 100 -4.40 -3.17 -8.13
N ALA A 101 -4.20 -2.99 -9.44
CA ALA A 101 -4.62 -1.73 -10.07
C ALA A 101 -6.05 -1.78 -10.64
N GLY A 102 -6.73 -2.93 -10.58
CA GLY A 102 -8.03 -3.11 -11.23
C GLY A 102 -7.86 -3.00 -12.75
N PHE A 103 -7.94 -1.77 -13.27
CA PHE A 103 -7.47 -1.43 -14.61
C PHE A 103 -5.97 -1.15 -14.58
N VAL A 104 -5.18 -2.10 -15.05
CA VAL A 104 -3.73 -1.95 -15.15
C VAL A 104 -3.39 -1.41 -16.53
N ILE A 105 -2.55 -0.37 -16.62
CA ILE A 105 -1.87 -0.03 -17.87
C ILE A 105 -0.75 -1.07 -18.05
N PRO A 106 -0.89 -2.03 -18.97
CA PRO A 106 0.02 -3.14 -19.03
C PRO A 106 1.30 -2.74 -19.74
N GLN A 107 2.39 -3.43 -19.39
CA GLN A 107 3.53 -3.48 -20.29
C GLN A 107 3.14 -4.30 -21.53
N THR A 108 3.36 -3.73 -22.72
CA THR A 108 3.04 -4.36 -24.00
C THR A 108 4.29 -4.84 -24.71
N VAL A 109 4.11 -5.70 -25.71
CA VAL A 109 5.16 -6.20 -26.61
C VAL A 109 4.73 -6.08 -28.06
N HIS A 110 5.69 -5.92 -28.98
CA HIS A 110 5.42 -5.87 -30.42
C HIS A 110 5.36 -7.30 -30.99
N PRO A 111 4.51 -7.60 -32.00
CA PRO A 111 4.45 -8.94 -32.62
C PRO A 111 5.78 -9.41 -33.22
N ASP A 112 6.66 -8.49 -33.63
CA ASP A 112 7.97 -8.83 -34.22
C ASP A 112 9.07 -9.09 -33.17
N MET A 113 8.80 -8.82 -31.89
CA MET A 113 9.76 -9.10 -30.80
C MET A 113 10.05 -10.60 -30.73
N LEU A 114 11.32 -10.97 -30.51
CA LEU A 114 11.67 -12.38 -30.32
C LEU A 114 11.23 -12.89 -28.94
N ILE A 115 10.85 -14.16 -28.86
CA ILE A 115 10.46 -14.81 -27.60
C ILE A 115 11.60 -14.75 -26.56
N GLU A 116 12.85 -14.82 -26.98
CA GLU A 116 14.00 -14.67 -26.07
C GLU A 116 14.04 -13.30 -25.37
N GLU A 117 13.77 -12.23 -26.13
CA GLU A 117 13.75 -10.86 -25.61
C GLU A 117 12.57 -10.66 -24.65
N MET A 118 11.40 -11.13 -25.05
CA MET A 118 10.19 -11.13 -24.23
C MET A 118 10.41 -11.91 -22.92
N TYR A 119 11.11 -13.05 -22.97
CA TYR A 119 11.44 -13.84 -21.79
C TYR A 119 12.38 -13.10 -20.82
N LYS A 120 13.38 -12.35 -21.33
CA LYS A 120 14.22 -11.48 -20.50
C LYS A 120 13.40 -10.37 -19.86
N LEU A 121 12.49 -9.76 -20.62
CA LEU A 121 11.56 -8.75 -20.10
C LEU A 121 10.68 -9.32 -18.98
N ARG A 122 10.15 -10.52 -19.17
CA ARG A 122 9.38 -11.27 -18.17
C ARG A 122 10.14 -11.45 -16.86
N LYS A 123 11.40 -11.87 -16.92
CA LYS A 123 12.25 -12.04 -15.74
C LYS A 123 12.52 -10.73 -15.01
N LYS A 124 12.71 -9.63 -15.76
CA LYS A 124 12.96 -8.30 -15.20
C LYS A 124 11.73 -7.73 -14.50
N THR A 125 10.54 -7.97 -15.05
CA THR A 125 9.29 -7.29 -14.66
C THR A 125 8.39 -8.14 -13.78
N GLY A 126 8.54 -9.46 -13.80
CA GLY A 126 7.71 -10.41 -13.06
C GLY A 126 6.33 -10.67 -13.68
N TYR A 127 5.95 -9.97 -14.74
CA TYR A 127 4.67 -10.19 -15.41
C TYR A 127 4.63 -11.54 -16.11
N SER A 128 3.48 -12.23 -16.11
CA SER A 128 3.32 -13.55 -16.74
C SER A 128 2.56 -13.51 -18.06
N THR A 129 1.89 -12.39 -18.36
CA THR A 129 1.06 -12.18 -19.54
C THR A 129 1.31 -10.78 -20.07
N PHE A 130 1.49 -10.65 -21.38
CA PHE A 130 1.70 -9.40 -22.08
C PHE A 130 0.67 -9.23 -23.20
N PRO A 131 0.04 -8.07 -23.31
CA PRO A 131 -0.69 -7.66 -24.51
C PRO A 131 0.27 -7.41 -25.65
N VAL A 132 -0.11 -7.90 -26.82
CA VAL A 132 0.62 -7.67 -28.07
C VAL A 132 -0.07 -6.52 -28.79
N VAL A 133 0.69 -5.49 -29.16
CA VAL A 133 0.18 -4.30 -29.86
C VAL A 133 1.07 -3.95 -31.05
N ASP A 134 0.50 -3.28 -32.06
CA ASP A 134 1.27 -2.73 -33.17
C ASP A 134 1.90 -1.35 -32.83
N ASN A 135 2.54 -0.72 -33.81
CA ASN A 135 3.17 0.60 -33.67
C ASN A 135 2.18 1.73 -33.36
N GLN A 136 0.88 1.53 -33.59
CA GLN A 136 -0.19 2.47 -33.33
C GLN A 136 -0.95 2.15 -32.03
N ASN A 137 -0.43 1.21 -31.22
CA ASN A 137 -1.03 0.68 -30.00
C ASN A 137 -2.36 -0.08 -30.22
N VAL A 138 -2.63 -0.52 -31.45
CA VAL A 138 -3.79 -1.37 -31.77
C VAL A 138 -3.53 -2.76 -31.21
N PHE A 139 -4.49 -3.29 -30.47
CA PHE A 139 -4.38 -4.59 -29.83
C PHE A 139 -4.42 -5.72 -30.86
N MET A 140 -3.41 -6.59 -30.84
CA MET A 140 -3.22 -7.70 -31.78
C MET A 140 -3.44 -9.08 -31.16
N GLY A 141 -3.31 -9.21 -29.84
CA GLY A 141 -3.46 -10.47 -29.14
C GLY A 141 -2.85 -10.49 -27.73
N LEU A 142 -2.76 -11.67 -27.13
CA LEU A 142 -2.13 -11.90 -25.84
C LEU A 142 -1.06 -12.97 -25.95
N ILE A 143 0.02 -12.83 -25.19
CA ILE A 143 0.99 -13.90 -24.99
C ILE A 143 1.26 -14.09 -23.50
N SER A 144 1.29 -15.33 -23.06
CA SER A 144 1.54 -15.73 -21.68
C SER A 144 2.72 -16.70 -21.57
N LYS A 145 3.16 -16.95 -20.34
CA LYS A 145 4.21 -17.92 -20.03
C LYS A 145 3.92 -19.36 -20.49
N TRP A 146 2.66 -19.67 -20.85
CA TRP A 146 2.23 -21.00 -21.28
C TRP A 146 2.23 -21.18 -22.81
N ASP A 147 2.39 -20.09 -23.57
CA ASP A 147 2.24 -20.11 -25.03
C ASP A 147 3.55 -20.41 -25.77
N TYR A 148 4.66 -20.55 -25.04
CA TYR A 148 5.97 -20.83 -25.61
C TYR A 148 6.84 -21.67 -24.67
N ASP A 149 7.79 -22.38 -25.27
CA ASP A 149 8.93 -23.01 -24.60
C ASP A 149 10.20 -22.31 -25.08
N ILE A 150 10.98 -21.74 -24.15
CA ILE A 150 12.20 -20.98 -24.48
C ILE A 150 13.26 -21.85 -25.19
N SER A 151 13.32 -23.14 -24.90
CA SER A 151 14.29 -24.05 -25.51
C SER A 151 13.98 -24.33 -26.98
N LEU A 152 12.69 -24.25 -27.36
CA LEU A 152 12.21 -24.56 -28.70
C LEU A 152 11.93 -23.31 -29.54
N HIS A 153 11.51 -22.21 -28.92
CA HIS A 153 10.91 -21.07 -29.61
C HIS A 153 11.71 -19.77 -29.45
N SER A 154 12.96 -19.81 -28.96
CA SER A 154 13.75 -18.60 -28.71
C SER A 154 13.84 -17.64 -29.90
N GLN A 155 13.93 -18.18 -31.12
CA GLN A 155 14.01 -17.45 -32.39
C GLN A 155 12.65 -17.19 -33.05
N ALA A 156 11.55 -17.70 -32.49
CA ALA A 156 10.22 -17.36 -32.97
C ALA A 156 9.85 -15.95 -32.54
N THR A 157 8.96 -15.31 -33.28
CA THR A 157 8.40 -14.00 -32.91
C THR A 157 7.21 -14.16 -31.97
N VAL A 158 6.92 -13.12 -31.19
CA VAL A 158 5.71 -13.04 -30.35
C VAL A 158 4.45 -13.27 -31.18
N GLY A 159 4.36 -12.66 -32.38
CA GLY A 159 3.21 -12.77 -33.27
C GLY A 159 2.93 -14.21 -33.74
N GLN A 160 3.95 -15.06 -33.85
CA GLN A 160 3.79 -16.48 -34.22
C GLN A 160 3.24 -17.34 -33.09
N ARG A 161 3.36 -16.89 -31.83
CA ARG A 161 3.02 -17.68 -30.63
C ARG A 161 1.88 -17.09 -29.81
N MET A 162 1.52 -15.83 -30.04
CA MET A 162 0.43 -15.17 -29.33
C MET A 162 -0.92 -15.81 -29.64
N ILE A 163 -1.84 -15.69 -28.69
CA ILE A 163 -3.27 -15.87 -28.90
C ILE A 163 -3.77 -14.65 -29.70
N PRO A 164 -4.24 -14.83 -30.95
CA PRO A 164 -4.65 -13.73 -31.81
C PRO A 164 -5.93 -13.06 -31.26
N LYS A 165 -6.09 -11.75 -31.51
CA LYS A 165 -7.21 -10.92 -31.02
C LYS A 165 -8.58 -11.58 -31.14
N GLN A 166 -8.85 -12.29 -32.24
CA GLN A 166 -10.16 -12.91 -32.51
C GLN A 166 -10.51 -14.04 -31.52
N LEU A 167 -9.53 -14.57 -30.80
CA LEU A 167 -9.70 -15.61 -29.77
C LEU A 167 -9.63 -15.06 -28.35
N VAL A 168 -9.46 -13.74 -28.20
CA VAL A 168 -9.37 -13.05 -26.93
C VAL A 168 -10.66 -12.29 -26.67
N GLU A 169 -11.25 -12.52 -25.51
CA GLU A 169 -12.37 -11.70 -25.02
C GLU A 169 -11.84 -10.30 -24.70
N VAL A 170 -12.51 -9.25 -25.18
CA VAL A 170 -12.11 -7.85 -24.98
C VAL A 170 -13.29 -6.99 -24.57
N GLY A 171 -13.07 -6.04 -23.68
CA GLY A 171 -14.04 -4.98 -23.35
C GLY A 171 -13.78 -3.71 -24.17
N TYR A 172 -14.82 -2.92 -24.45
CA TYR A 172 -14.68 -1.63 -25.15
C TYR A 172 -15.14 -0.49 -24.25
N ASN A 173 -14.27 0.50 -24.05
CA ASN A 173 -14.50 1.71 -23.25
C ASN A 173 -15.07 1.46 -21.83
N ILE A 174 -14.81 0.30 -21.25
CA ILE A 174 -15.29 -0.05 -19.91
C ILE A 174 -14.47 0.72 -18.88
N THR A 175 -15.13 1.58 -18.12
CA THR A 175 -14.53 2.35 -17.02
C THR A 175 -14.96 1.85 -15.64
N ASN A 176 -15.99 0.98 -15.58
CA ASN A 176 -16.50 0.40 -14.36
C ASN A 176 -15.85 -0.96 -14.08
N LEU A 177 -15.08 -1.06 -12.99
CA LEU A 177 -14.38 -2.30 -12.64
C LEU A 177 -15.33 -3.46 -12.35
N LYS A 178 -16.52 -3.18 -11.79
CA LYS A 178 -17.53 -4.23 -11.51
C LYS A 178 -18.06 -4.84 -12.80
N GLU A 179 -18.25 -4.02 -13.83
CA GLU A 179 -18.67 -4.48 -15.15
C GLU A 179 -17.58 -5.36 -15.79
N ALA A 180 -16.33 -4.89 -15.81
CA ALA A 180 -15.19 -5.67 -16.31
C ALA A 180 -15.03 -7.00 -15.55
N ASN A 181 -15.20 -6.99 -14.23
CA ASN A 181 -15.13 -8.19 -13.40
C ASN A 181 -16.24 -9.20 -13.74
N ASN A 182 -17.46 -8.74 -14.02
CA ASN A 182 -18.55 -9.63 -14.44
C ASN A 182 -18.22 -10.32 -15.78
N ILE A 183 -17.70 -9.57 -16.77
CA ILE A 183 -17.29 -10.15 -18.06
C ILE A 183 -16.19 -11.21 -17.86
N LEU A 184 -15.20 -10.94 -16.99
CA LEU A 184 -14.17 -11.90 -16.65
C LEU A 184 -14.72 -13.18 -16.01
N LEU A 185 -15.72 -13.06 -15.14
CA LEU A 185 -16.34 -14.20 -14.46
C LEU A 185 -17.12 -15.07 -15.45
N GLU A 186 -17.94 -14.47 -16.31
CA GLU A 186 -18.76 -15.14 -17.32
C GLU A 186 -17.91 -15.77 -18.45
N SER A 187 -16.88 -15.07 -18.92
CA SER A 187 -15.99 -15.57 -19.98
C SER A 187 -15.05 -16.70 -19.52
N HIS A 188 -14.96 -16.91 -18.20
CA HIS A 188 -14.02 -17.82 -17.55
C HIS A 188 -12.54 -17.57 -17.89
N LYS A 189 -12.19 -16.41 -18.45
CA LYS A 189 -10.82 -16.04 -18.81
C LYS A 189 -10.06 -15.48 -17.61
N SER A 190 -8.74 -15.48 -17.70
CA SER A 190 -7.86 -14.96 -16.65
C SER A 190 -7.60 -13.46 -16.76
N VAL A 191 -7.80 -12.89 -17.95
CA VAL A 191 -7.55 -11.48 -18.28
C VAL A 191 -8.57 -10.94 -19.28
N LEU A 192 -8.85 -9.64 -19.19
CA LEU A 192 -9.73 -8.90 -20.08
C LEU A 192 -9.04 -7.60 -20.52
N PRO A 193 -8.50 -7.53 -21.74
CA PRO A 193 -8.04 -6.29 -22.35
C PRO A 193 -9.21 -5.34 -22.58
N ILE A 194 -9.02 -4.06 -22.27
CA ILE A 194 -9.99 -2.98 -22.50
C ILE A 194 -9.46 -2.10 -23.63
N LEU A 195 -10.25 -1.98 -24.68
CA LEU A 195 -9.91 -1.25 -25.90
C LEU A 195 -10.74 0.02 -26.05
N ASP A 196 -10.24 0.98 -26.81
CA ASP A 196 -11.04 2.11 -27.32
C ASP A 196 -11.83 1.72 -28.59
N ASP A 197 -12.65 2.65 -29.10
CA ASP A 197 -13.40 2.47 -30.35
C ASP A 197 -12.52 2.25 -31.59
N GLN A 198 -11.23 2.63 -31.52
CA GLN A 198 -10.25 2.42 -32.58
C GLN A 198 -9.53 1.07 -32.43
N GLY A 199 -9.85 0.27 -31.40
CA GLY A 199 -9.23 -1.00 -31.09
C GLY A 199 -7.85 -0.89 -30.42
N LYS A 200 -7.48 0.30 -29.93
CA LYS A 200 -6.23 0.51 -29.18
C LYS A 200 -6.38 0.06 -27.74
N LEU A 201 -5.31 -0.49 -27.20
CA LEU A 201 -5.30 -0.98 -25.83
C LEU A 201 -5.25 0.20 -24.84
N ILE A 202 -6.27 0.31 -23.99
CA ILE A 202 -6.35 1.27 -22.89
C ILE A 202 -5.76 0.65 -21.61
N SER A 203 -6.23 -0.54 -21.25
CA SER A 203 -5.87 -1.19 -19.99
C SER A 203 -6.16 -2.70 -20.03
N ILE A 204 -5.80 -3.42 -18.97
CA ILE A 204 -6.14 -4.83 -18.77
C ILE A 204 -6.65 -5.05 -17.35
N VAL A 205 -7.65 -5.91 -17.22
CA VAL A 205 -8.17 -6.37 -15.91
C VAL A 205 -7.81 -7.84 -15.72
N PHE A 206 -7.40 -8.21 -14.51
CA PHE A 206 -7.01 -9.58 -14.18
C PHE A 206 -8.02 -10.26 -13.25
N ARG A 207 -8.39 -11.50 -13.55
CA ARG A 207 -9.25 -12.32 -12.69
C ARG A 207 -8.64 -12.58 -11.31
N LYS A 208 -7.31 -12.66 -11.24
CA LYS A 208 -6.60 -12.85 -9.96
C LYS A 208 -6.94 -11.74 -8.95
N ASP A 209 -7.20 -10.51 -9.41
CA ASP A 209 -7.49 -9.38 -8.54
C ASP A 209 -8.88 -9.56 -7.88
N ILE A 210 -9.83 -10.17 -8.60
CA ILE A 210 -11.15 -10.57 -8.08
C ILE A 210 -11.00 -11.66 -7.03
N THR A 211 -10.27 -12.74 -7.34
CA THR A 211 -10.04 -13.83 -6.40
C THR A 211 -9.37 -13.34 -5.13
N ASP A 212 -8.35 -12.50 -5.27
CA ASP A 212 -7.60 -11.96 -4.14
C ASP A 212 -8.49 -11.09 -3.23
N GLN A 213 -9.41 -10.31 -3.81
CA GLN A 213 -10.40 -9.55 -3.03
C GLN A 213 -11.37 -10.47 -2.26
N LEU A 214 -11.87 -11.53 -2.89
CA LEU A 214 -12.75 -12.51 -2.24
C LEU A 214 -12.05 -13.26 -1.10
N GLU A 215 -10.78 -13.59 -1.28
CA GLU A 215 -9.96 -14.27 -0.28
C GLU A 215 -9.56 -13.34 0.89
N ASN A 216 -9.59 -12.02 0.69
CA ASN A 216 -9.12 -11.03 1.66
C ASN A 216 -10.22 -10.00 1.97
N PRO A 217 -11.36 -10.40 2.58
CA PRO A 217 -12.52 -9.51 2.77
C PRO A 217 -12.25 -8.35 3.73
N LEU A 218 -11.17 -8.41 4.53
CA LEU A 218 -10.75 -7.35 5.44
C LEU A 218 -9.74 -6.39 4.81
N GLU A 219 -9.42 -6.52 3.53
CA GLU A 219 -8.45 -5.68 2.85
C GLU A 219 -8.72 -4.17 3.05
N VAL A 220 -7.65 -3.38 3.25
CA VAL A 220 -7.75 -1.92 3.43
C VAL A 220 -7.24 -1.18 2.20
N HIS A 221 -8.03 -0.19 1.76
CA HIS A 221 -7.80 0.53 0.51
C HIS A 221 -7.88 2.04 0.66
N ASP A 222 -7.28 2.71 -0.31
CA ASP A 222 -7.61 4.09 -0.64
C ASP A 222 -8.94 4.21 -1.40
N GLU A 223 -9.32 5.44 -1.70
CA GLU A 223 -10.54 5.76 -2.45
C GLU A 223 -10.53 5.18 -3.88
N LYS A 224 -9.34 4.91 -4.44
CA LYS A 224 -9.14 4.31 -5.76
C LYS A 224 -9.11 2.77 -5.72
N LYS A 225 -9.46 2.15 -4.59
CA LYS A 225 -9.44 0.68 -4.38
C LYS A 225 -8.05 0.05 -4.47
N ARG A 226 -6.99 0.80 -4.22
CA ARG A 226 -5.62 0.27 -4.10
C ARG A 226 -5.26 0.08 -2.64
N LEU A 227 -4.38 -0.87 -2.33
CA LEU A 227 -3.97 -1.13 -0.95
C LEU A 227 -3.47 0.15 -0.26
N LEU A 228 -3.79 0.29 1.03
CA LEU A 228 -3.33 1.39 1.87
C LEU A 228 -1.81 1.32 2.07
N ALA A 229 -1.09 2.43 1.85
CA ALA A 229 0.35 2.52 2.03
C ALA A 229 0.73 3.63 3.03
N VAL A 230 1.50 3.26 4.06
CA VAL A 230 2.00 4.19 5.08
C VAL A 230 3.53 4.23 5.01
N ALA A 231 4.12 5.43 4.95
CA ALA A 231 5.57 5.60 4.93
C ALA A 231 6.06 6.32 6.18
N ALA A 232 7.08 5.77 6.83
CA ALA A 232 7.79 6.49 7.88
C ALA A 232 8.73 7.54 7.26
N ILE A 233 8.97 8.66 7.95
CA ILE A 233 9.98 9.67 7.58
C ILE A 233 10.74 10.13 8.83
N ASN A 234 11.91 10.73 8.62
CA ASN A 234 12.65 11.42 9.67
C ASN A 234 12.48 12.95 9.55
N THR A 235 13.01 13.71 10.51
CA THR A 235 12.93 15.17 10.57
C THR A 235 14.09 15.90 9.86
N HIS A 236 14.89 15.22 9.04
CA HIS A 236 16.08 15.78 8.39
C HIS A 236 15.89 15.89 6.87
N ASP A 237 15.67 14.78 6.17
CA ASP A 237 15.61 14.74 4.70
C ASP A 237 14.18 14.77 4.13
N TYR A 238 13.19 15.16 4.95
CA TYR A 238 11.78 15.13 4.59
C TYR A 238 11.45 15.97 3.34
N GLU A 239 12.16 17.07 3.10
CA GLU A 239 11.95 17.92 1.92
C GLU A 239 12.27 17.20 0.60
N GLN A 240 13.16 16.21 0.61
CA GLN A 240 13.49 15.38 -0.55
C GLN A 240 12.69 14.08 -0.55
N ARG A 241 12.46 13.51 0.64
CA ARG A 241 11.80 12.22 0.82
C ARG A 241 10.31 12.28 0.53
N VAL A 242 9.62 13.28 1.06
CA VAL A 242 8.16 13.40 0.92
C VAL A 242 7.75 13.53 -0.55
N PRO A 243 8.36 14.41 -1.39
CA PRO A 243 7.98 14.48 -2.80
C PRO A 243 8.10 13.14 -3.52
N ALA A 244 9.13 12.34 -3.24
CA ALA A 244 9.30 11.01 -3.83
C ALA A 244 8.18 10.04 -3.41
N LEU A 245 7.79 10.07 -2.13
CA LEU A 245 6.69 9.25 -1.61
C LEU A 245 5.32 9.69 -2.16
N VAL A 246 5.11 10.99 -2.33
CA VAL A 246 3.91 11.57 -2.94
C VAL A 246 3.79 11.17 -4.40
N ALA A 247 4.89 11.21 -5.15
CA ALA A 247 4.93 10.73 -6.53
C ALA A 247 4.62 9.23 -6.63
N ALA A 248 4.95 8.45 -5.60
CA ALA A 248 4.55 7.04 -5.47
C ALA A 248 3.14 6.83 -4.89
N GLU A 249 2.38 7.90 -4.66
CA GLU A 249 1.00 7.91 -4.14
C GLU A 249 0.85 7.28 -2.74
N VAL A 250 1.74 7.66 -1.82
CA VAL A 250 1.58 7.34 -0.39
C VAL A 250 0.27 7.92 0.17
N ASP A 251 -0.39 7.16 1.05
CA ASP A 251 -1.66 7.56 1.67
C ASP A 251 -1.47 8.30 2.99
N VAL A 252 -0.54 7.82 3.83
CA VAL A 252 -0.28 8.36 5.17
C VAL A 252 1.22 8.46 5.40
N ILE A 253 1.66 9.56 6.00
CA ILE A 253 3.05 9.73 6.42
C ILE A 253 3.14 9.62 7.93
N ALA A 254 4.18 8.98 8.44
CA ALA A 254 4.46 8.87 9.86
C ALA A 254 5.85 9.44 10.18
N ILE A 255 5.94 10.51 10.95
CA ILE A 255 7.21 11.01 11.45
C ILE A 255 7.68 10.06 12.56
N ASP A 256 8.80 9.40 12.35
CA ASP A 256 9.38 8.45 13.28
C ASP A 256 10.62 9.04 13.96
N SER A 257 10.51 9.29 15.26
CA SER A 257 11.58 9.77 16.12
C SER A 257 11.52 9.06 17.46
N SER A 258 12.68 8.91 18.12
CA SER A 258 12.75 8.42 19.49
C SER A 258 12.00 9.35 20.46
N ASP A 259 12.14 10.67 20.26
CA ASP A 259 11.36 11.71 20.96
C ASP A 259 10.69 12.64 19.95
N GLY A 260 9.37 12.69 20.00
CA GLY A 260 8.53 13.55 19.17
C GLY A 260 8.23 14.91 19.79
N HIS A 261 8.55 15.15 21.06
CA HIS A 261 8.30 16.44 21.69
C HIS A 261 9.43 17.44 21.39
N THR A 262 9.69 17.67 20.11
CA THR A 262 10.82 18.48 19.62
C THR A 262 10.35 19.51 18.60
N GLU A 263 11.07 20.64 18.52
CA GLU A 263 10.80 21.66 17.49
C GLU A 263 11.00 21.12 16.08
N TYR A 264 11.92 20.17 15.88
CA TYR A 264 12.11 19.52 14.58
C TYR A 264 10.83 18.84 14.06
N GLN A 265 10.10 18.11 14.91
CA GLN A 265 8.82 17.52 14.50
C GLN A 265 7.78 18.58 14.17
N LYS A 266 7.70 19.65 14.98
CA LYS A 266 6.77 20.76 14.71
C LYS A 266 7.07 21.40 13.36
N THR A 267 8.34 21.69 13.06
CA THR A 267 8.75 22.25 11.78
C THR A 267 8.40 21.32 10.62
N THR A 268 8.68 20.02 10.73
CA THR A 268 8.30 19.03 9.70
C THR A 268 6.78 18.95 9.52
N LEU A 269 5.98 18.95 10.60
CA LEU A 269 4.52 18.96 10.53
C LEU A 269 3.97 20.21 9.84
N GLN A 270 4.50 21.38 10.19
CA GLN A 270 4.11 22.65 9.57
C GLN A 270 4.46 22.67 8.08
N TRP A 271 5.65 22.19 7.71
CA TRP A 271 6.05 22.05 6.31
C TRP A 271 5.14 21.08 5.55
N MET A 272 4.79 19.93 6.15
CA MET A 272 3.83 18.98 5.57
C MET A 272 2.46 19.62 5.34
N HIS A 273 1.95 20.36 6.32
CA HIS A 273 0.65 21.02 6.21
C HIS A 273 0.64 22.11 5.14
N GLN A 274 1.76 22.83 4.96
CA GLN A 274 1.89 23.87 3.92
C GLN A 274 1.98 23.28 2.50
N ASN A 275 2.74 22.20 2.32
CA ASN A 275 3.06 21.67 0.99
C ASN A 275 2.13 20.53 0.53
N TYR A 276 1.63 19.74 1.48
CA TYR A 276 0.80 18.55 1.22
C TYR A 276 -0.37 18.47 2.23
N PRO A 277 -1.23 19.51 2.33
CA PRO A 277 -2.31 19.58 3.32
C PRO A 277 -3.29 18.40 3.25
N GLN A 278 -3.38 17.75 2.09
CA GLN A 278 -4.20 16.57 1.89
C GLN A 278 -3.63 15.31 2.55
N ILE A 279 -2.33 15.21 2.83
CA ILE A 279 -1.74 13.96 3.34
C ILE A 279 -1.74 13.98 4.87
N PRO A 280 -2.47 13.08 5.54
CA PRO A 280 -2.49 13.01 6.99
C PRO A 280 -1.12 12.55 7.52
N VAL A 281 -0.69 13.16 8.61
CA VAL A 281 0.61 12.87 9.25
C VAL A 281 0.41 12.30 10.64
N ILE A 282 0.92 11.10 10.89
CA ILE A 282 1.08 10.52 12.21
C ILE A 282 2.40 11.03 12.80
N ALA A 283 2.41 11.48 14.05
CA ALA A 283 3.61 12.01 14.68
C ALA A 283 3.89 11.35 16.04
N GLY A 284 5.16 11.13 16.35
CA GLY A 284 5.61 10.57 17.62
C GLY A 284 7.09 10.19 17.59
N ASN A 285 7.65 9.59 18.64
CA ASN A 285 6.95 9.04 19.79
C ASN A 285 6.72 10.04 20.92
N ILE A 286 5.61 9.91 21.64
CA ILE A 286 5.37 10.68 22.86
C ILE A 286 4.96 9.76 24.02
N ILE A 287 5.17 10.23 25.25
CA ILE A 287 4.75 9.54 26.49
C ILE A 287 4.03 10.48 27.47
N THR A 288 3.82 11.75 27.07
CA THR A 288 3.20 12.75 27.93
C THR A 288 2.01 13.42 27.25
N ARG A 289 1.06 13.88 28.06
CA ARG A 289 -0.06 14.71 27.60
C ARG A 289 0.41 15.97 26.89
N ALA A 290 1.47 16.61 27.40
CA ALA A 290 2.05 17.81 26.81
C ALA A 290 2.60 17.53 25.40
N GLY A 291 3.36 16.44 25.24
CA GLY A 291 3.87 16.04 23.92
C GLY A 291 2.76 15.71 22.93
N PHE A 292 1.70 15.01 23.37
CA PHE A 292 0.53 14.76 22.53
C PHE A 292 -0.14 16.07 22.09
N ARG A 293 -0.39 17.00 23.02
CA ARG A 293 -1.00 18.29 22.70
C ARG A 293 -0.14 19.09 21.73
N PHE A 294 1.16 19.15 21.97
CA PHE A 294 2.14 19.84 21.12
C PHE A 294 2.08 19.35 19.66
N LEU A 295 2.05 18.03 19.45
CA LEU A 295 1.99 17.46 18.10
C LEU A 295 0.65 17.70 17.40
N VAL A 296 -0.46 17.58 18.12
CA VAL A 296 -1.80 17.85 17.57
C VAL A 296 -1.96 19.32 17.20
N GLU A 297 -1.50 20.25 18.04
CA GLU A 297 -1.50 21.69 17.75
C GLU A 297 -0.58 22.05 16.57
N ALA A 298 0.46 21.26 16.33
CA ALA A 298 1.33 21.40 15.17
C ALA A 298 0.73 20.81 13.87
N GLY A 299 -0.42 20.12 13.95
CA GLY A 299 -1.13 19.57 12.79
C GLY A 299 -1.04 18.06 12.60
N ALA A 300 -0.59 17.30 13.61
CA ALA A 300 -0.61 15.84 13.53
C ALA A 300 -2.05 15.28 13.51
N ALA A 301 -2.30 14.36 12.59
CA ALA A 301 -3.57 13.65 12.41
C ALA A 301 -3.77 12.49 13.41
N ALA A 302 -2.66 11.96 13.95
CA ALA A 302 -2.65 10.99 15.05
C ALA A 302 -1.30 11.04 15.80
N GLY A 303 -1.30 10.62 17.06
CA GLY A 303 -0.10 10.54 17.90
C GLY A 303 0.36 9.10 18.13
N LYS A 304 1.64 8.80 17.86
CA LYS A 304 2.27 7.52 18.20
C LYS A 304 2.80 7.56 19.64
N VAL A 305 2.34 6.65 20.49
CA VAL A 305 2.63 6.63 21.93
C VAL A 305 3.60 5.50 22.27
N GLY A 306 4.62 5.80 23.07
CA GLY A 306 5.52 4.80 23.67
C GLY A 306 6.99 5.11 23.45
N MET A 307 7.79 5.06 24.51
CA MET A 307 9.24 5.26 24.46
C MET A 307 9.87 4.27 25.45
N GLY A 308 10.90 3.54 25.05
CA GLY A 308 11.57 2.56 25.93
C GLY A 308 10.83 1.25 26.18
N GLY A 309 9.59 1.08 25.70
CA GLY A 309 8.80 -0.15 25.92
C GLY A 309 9.05 -1.28 24.92
N GLY A 310 9.87 -1.04 23.89
CA GLY A 310 10.17 -2.03 22.85
C GLY A 310 11.15 -3.10 23.36
N PRO A 311 11.02 -4.38 22.94
CA PRO A 311 11.82 -5.49 23.46
C PRO A 311 13.32 -5.38 23.15
N ILE A 312 13.69 -4.60 22.13
CA ILE A 312 15.08 -4.34 21.74
C ILE A 312 15.54 -2.91 22.12
N CYS A 313 14.69 -2.14 22.79
CA CYS A 313 14.94 -0.75 23.09
C CYS A 313 15.65 -0.62 24.44
N ILE A 314 16.94 -0.28 24.41
CA ILE A 314 17.78 -0.08 25.61
C ILE A 314 17.81 1.39 26.08
N THR A 315 16.97 2.25 25.51
CA THR A 315 16.87 3.67 25.94
C THR A 315 16.69 3.84 27.46
N PRO A 316 15.93 2.97 28.17
CA PRO A 316 15.84 3.05 29.63
C PRO A 316 17.11 2.61 30.38
N GLU A 317 17.98 1.82 29.74
CA GLU A 317 19.17 1.21 30.36
C GLU A 317 20.40 2.12 30.28
N HIS A 318 20.41 3.07 29.36
CA HIS A 318 21.43 4.13 29.32
C HIS A 318 21.09 5.23 30.33
N LYS A 319 21.45 4.99 31.59
CA LYS A 319 21.58 6.01 32.63
C LYS A 319 23.03 6.48 32.76
#